data_AF-A0A0F9A3M4-F1
#
_entry.id   AF-A0A0F9A3M4-F1
#
_cell.length_a   1.000
_cell.length_b   1.000
_cell.length_c   1.000
_cell.angle_alpha   90.00
_cell.angle_beta   90.00
_cell.angle_gamma   90.00
#
_symmetry.space_group_name_H-M   'P 1'
#
loop_
_entity.id
_entity.type
_entity.pdbx_description
1 polymer ?
#
loop_
_entity_poly.entity_id
_entity_poly.type
_entity_poly.pdbx_seq_one_letter_code
_entity_poly.pdbx_strand_id
1 'polypeptide(L)'
;MGGKTKIILIGILVLLVQYVSAQEQRFPKPEFESGYEQPSPTTPEPRVAALEFFDVLILIIVLSLATWFALKSRSRKGILWLSVFTLIYFGFYRKGCICSIGAIQNVALSIGDPSYS
;
A
#
# COMPACT_ATOMS: atom_id res chain seq x y z
N MET A 1 15.50 15.18 -30.44
CA MET A 1 15.43 15.49 -28.99
C MET A 1 14.00 15.59 -28.41
N GLY A 2 12.91 15.48 -29.18
CA GLY A 2 11.55 15.69 -28.65
C GLY A 2 10.86 14.51 -27.94
N GLY A 3 11.33 13.26 -28.14
CA GLY A 3 10.67 12.07 -27.55
C GLY A 3 10.87 11.95 -26.03
N LYS A 4 12.09 12.20 -25.55
CA LYS A 4 12.43 12.10 -24.12
C LYS A 4 11.74 13.20 -23.31
N THR A 5 11.68 14.43 -23.83
CA THR A 5 11.00 15.56 -23.18
C THR A 5 9.49 15.32 -23.06
N LYS A 6 8.85 14.72 -24.09
CA LYS A 6 7.43 14.35 -24.01
C LYS A 6 7.18 13.28 -22.96
N ILE A 7 8.04 12.27 -22.85
CA ILE A 7 7.93 11.22 -21.82
C ILE A 7 8.10 11.81 -20.42
N ILE A 8 9.06 12.73 -20.23
CA ILE A 8 9.27 13.43 -18.96
C ILE A 8 8.04 14.28 -18.61
N LEU A 9 7.51 15.04 -19.57
CA LEU A 9 6.31 15.86 -19.36
C LEU A 9 5.07 15.02 -19.05
N ILE A 10 4.89 13.87 -19.71
CA ILE A 10 3.81 12.93 -19.41
C ILE A 10 3.99 12.33 -18.02
N GLY A 11 5.21 11.96 -17.64
CA GLY A 11 5.52 11.47 -16.30
C GLY A 11 5.21 12.51 -15.21
N ILE A 12 5.59 13.76 -15.43
CA ILE A 12 5.28 14.88 -14.52
C ILE A 12 3.77 15.12 -14.45
N LEU A 13 3.06 15.12 -15.58
CA LEU A 13 1.61 15.30 -15.62
C LEU A 13 0.88 14.17 -14.87
N VAL A 14 1.32 12.92 -15.05
CA VAL A 14 0.76 11.76 -14.34
C VAL A 14 0.99 11.91 -12.82
N LEU A 15 2.19 12.32 -12.40
CA LEU A 15 2.49 12.57 -10.97
C LEU A 15 1.62 13.69 -10.38
N LEU A 16 1.38 14.78 -11.12
CA LEU A 16 0.54 15.89 -10.69
C LEU A 16 -0.94 15.50 -10.57
N VAL A 17 -1.45 14.64 -11.47
CA VAL A 17 -2.83 14.14 -11.42
C VAL A 17 -3.08 13.23 -10.21
N GLN A 18 -2.09 12.45 -9.79
CA GLN A 18 -2.20 11.61 -8.58
C GLN A 18 -2.31 12.47 -7.31
N TYR A 19 -1.64 13.62 -7.26
CA TYR A 19 -1.69 14.54 -6.11
C TYR A 19 -3.09 15.11 -5.88
N VAL A 20 -3.82 15.42 -6.95
CA VAL A 20 -5.21 15.91 -6.87
C VAL A 20 -6.20 14.81 -6.46
N SER A 21 -5.83 13.54 -6.62
CA SER A 21 -6.65 12.38 -6.25
C SER A 21 -6.30 11.81 -4.87
N ALA A 22 -5.52 12.55 -4.06
CA ALA A 22 -5.24 12.20 -2.67
C ALA A 22 -6.56 11.82 -1.98
N GLN A 23 -6.62 10.57 -1.54
CA GLN A 23 -7.83 9.89 -1.11
C GLN A 23 -8.28 10.43 0.25
N GLU A 24 -8.87 11.62 0.24
CA GLU A 24 -9.90 11.98 1.20
C GLU A 24 -11.04 10.95 1.04
N GLN A 25 -11.67 10.54 2.14
CA GLN A 25 -12.80 9.61 2.11
C GLN A 25 -13.91 10.18 1.22
N ARG A 26 -13.93 9.75 -0.05
CA ARG A 26 -14.74 10.35 -1.12
C ARG A 26 -16.25 10.27 -0.85
N PHE A 27 -16.64 9.32 -0.01
CA PHE A 27 -18.01 9.15 0.45
C PHE A 27 -18.04 9.31 1.96
N PRO A 28 -18.97 10.11 2.51
CA PRO A 28 -19.19 10.12 3.95
C PRO A 28 -19.49 8.68 4.39
N LYS A 29 -19.00 8.32 5.58
CA LYS A 29 -19.28 7.01 6.16
C LYS A 29 -20.80 6.83 6.21
N PRO A 30 -21.34 5.65 5.85
CA PRO A 30 -22.76 5.40 5.96
C PRO A 30 -23.18 5.54 7.43
N GLU A 31 -24.18 6.39 7.68
CA GLU A 31 -24.86 6.45 8.97
C GLU A 31 -25.72 5.19 9.10
N PHE A 32 -25.49 4.39 10.14
CA PHE A 32 -26.31 3.21 10.40
C PHE A 32 -27.54 3.63 11.22
N GLU A 33 -28.75 3.32 10.73
CA GLU A 33 -30.01 3.64 11.45
C GLU A 33 -30.10 2.98 12.84
N SER A 34 -29.30 1.94 13.10
CA SER A 34 -29.28 1.20 14.36
C SER A 34 -28.53 1.91 15.51
N GLY A 35 -27.99 3.12 15.30
CA GLY A 35 -27.20 3.83 16.31
C GLY A 35 -25.82 3.21 16.56
N TYR A 36 -25.30 2.44 15.61
CA TYR A 36 -23.97 1.85 15.71
C TYR A 36 -22.88 2.92 15.56
N GLU A 37 -22.12 3.17 16.63
CA GLU A 37 -20.91 3.99 16.57
C GLU A 37 -19.72 3.16 16.07
N GLN A 38 -19.10 3.60 14.98
CA GLN A 38 -17.88 2.97 14.48
C GLN A 38 -16.73 3.20 15.46
N PRO A 39 -16.02 2.14 15.88
CA PRO A 39 -14.83 2.31 16.72
C PRO A 39 -13.77 3.09 15.96
N SER A 40 -13.06 3.97 16.67
CA SER A 40 -11.89 4.65 16.13
C SER A 40 -10.81 3.61 15.78
N PRO A 41 -10.10 3.78 14.66
CA PRO A 41 -8.98 2.90 14.34
C PRO A 41 -7.94 3.00 15.45
N THR A 42 -7.65 1.88 16.12
CA THR A 42 -6.49 1.79 17.02
C THR A 42 -5.23 1.72 16.17
N THR A 43 -4.37 2.74 16.26
CA THR A 43 -3.00 2.66 15.78
C THR A 43 -2.24 1.72 16.72
N PRO A 44 -1.78 0.54 16.26
CA PRO A 44 -0.98 -0.33 17.10
C PRO A 44 0.32 0.41 17.47
N GLU A 45 0.75 0.26 18.73
CA GLU A 45 1.96 0.89 19.24
C GLU A 45 3.16 0.56 18.32
N PRO A 46 3.98 1.57 17.94
CA PRO A 46 5.13 1.36 17.09
C PRO A 46 6.03 0.27 17.68
N ARG A 47 6.25 -0.81 16.94
CA ARG A 47 7.31 -1.75 17.30
C ARG A 47 8.64 -1.01 17.20
N VAL A 48 9.64 -1.44 17.98
CA VAL A 48 11.01 -0.89 17.92
C VAL A 48 11.41 -0.62 16.46
N ALA A 49 11.90 0.59 16.15
CA ALA A 49 12.07 1.09 14.77
C ALA A 49 12.81 0.12 13.82
N ALA A 50 13.72 -0.70 14.35
CA ALA A 50 14.41 -1.75 13.59
C ALA A 50 13.47 -2.79 12.94
N LEU A 51 12.36 -3.14 13.61
CA LEU A 51 11.36 -4.07 13.08
C LEU A 51 10.50 -3.44 11.98
N GLU A 52 10.32 -2.12 12.00
CA GLU A 52 9.57 -1.40 10.96
C GLU A 52 10.33 -1.39 9.63
N PHE A 53 11.63 -1.08 9.67
CA PHE A 53 12.48 -1.15 8.48
C PHE A 53 12.57 -2.58 7.92
N PHE A 54 12.55 -3.59 8.79
CA PHE A 54 12.55 -4.98 8.38
C PHE A 54 11.26 -5.37 7.64
N ASP A 55 10.10 -4.93 8.12
CA ASP A 55 8.82 -5.13 7.44
C ASP A 55 8.81 -4.50 6.04
N VAL A 56 9.35 -3.28 5.92
CA VAL A 56 9.48 -2.58 4.63
C VAL A 56 10.40 -3.34 3.67
N LEU A 57 11.53 -3.85 4.17
CA LEU A 57 12.45 -4.65 3.37
C LEU A 57 11.78 -5.92 2.83
N ILE A 58 11.04 -6.64 3.68
CA ILE A 58 10.28 -7.82 3.26
C ILE A 58 9.23 -7.44 2.21
N LEU A 59 8.53 -6.32 2.40
CA LEU A 59 7.54 -5.85 1.44
C LEU A 59 8.16 -5.60 0.06
N ILE A 60 9.33 -4.96 -0.01
CA ILE A 60 10.06 -4.71 -1.26
C ILE A 60 10.41 -6.03 -1.94
N ILE A 61 10.90 -7.02 -1.18
CA ILE A 61 11.25 -8.35 -1.72
C ILE A 61 10.00 -9.04 -2.29
N VAL A 62 8.89 -9.05 -1.54
CA VAL A 62 7.64 -9.67 -1.97
C VAL A 62 7.10 -9.01 -3.23
N LEU A 63 7.08 -7.67 -3.30
CA LEU A 63 6.63 -6.96 -4.50
C LEU A 63 7.53 -7.26 -5.71
N SER A 64 8.85 -7.27 -5.53
CA SER A 64 9.80 -7.59 -6.60
C SER A 64 9.58 -9.00 -7.14
N LEU A 65 9.39 -9.98 -6.25
CA LEU A 65 9.08 -11.36 -6.62
C LEU A 65 7.71 -11.47 -7.28
N ALA A 66 6.68 -10.75 -6.78
CA ALA A 66 5.36 -10.72 -7.39
C ALA A 66 5.44 -10.20 -8.83
N THR A 67 6.14 -9.08 -9.05
CA THR A 67 6.35 -8.50 -10.38
C THR A 67 7.11 -9.48 -11.29
N TRP A 68 8.16 -10.13 -10.78
CA TRP A 68 8.93 -11.09 -11.55
C TRP A 68 8.12 -12.33 -11.94
N PHE A 69 7.36 -12.90 -11.00
CA PHE A 69 6.47 -14.03 -11.24
C PHE A 69 5.30 -13.67 -12.16
N ALA A 70 4.77 -12.46 -12.08
CA ALA A 70 3.68 -12.00 -12.94
C ALA A 70 4.13 -11.71 -14.38
N LEU A 71 5.22 -10.95 -14.54
CA LEU A 71 5.64 -10.43 -15.85
C LEU A 71 6.57 -11.37 -16.61
N LYS A 72 7.59 -11.91 -15.94
CA LYS A 72 8.67 -12.66 -16.60
C LYS A 72 8.46 -14.17 -16.51
N SER A 73 8.31 -14.71 -15.31
CA SER A 73 8.22 -16.16 -15.11
C SER A 73 6.81 -16.72 -15.41
N ARG A 74 5.76 -15.89 -15.31
CA ARG A 74 4.35 -16.28 -15.45
C ARG A 74 3.96 -17.52 -14.62
N SER A 75 4.57 -17.68 -13.45
CA SER A 75 4.38 -18.85 -12.58
C SER A 75 3.20 -18.64 -11.64
N ARG A 76 2.08 -19.31 -11.94
CA ARG A 76 0.89 -19.31 -11.07
C ARG A 76 1.18 -19.92 -9.69
N LYS A 77 2.01 -20.96 -9.64
CA LYS A 77 2.43 -21.59 -8.37
C LYS A 77 3.29 -20.65 -7.53
N GLY A 78 4.19 -19.89 -8.17
CA GLY A 78 5.02 -18.88 -7.49
C GLY A 78 4.16 -17.79 -6.84
N ILE A 79 3.17 -17.28 -7.56
CA ILE A 79 2.22 -16.29 -7.02
C ILE A 79 1.41 -16.87 -5.86
N LEU A 80 0.92 -18.12 -5.96
CA LEU A 80 0.18 -18.77 -4.88
C LEU A 80 0.98 -18.87 -3.58
N TRP A 81 2.22 -19.37 -3.66
CA TRP A 81 3.10 -19.46 -2.50
C TRP A 81 3.44 -18.09 -1.93
N LEU A 82 3.67 -17.11 -2.81
CA LEU A 82 3.90 -15.75 -2.39
C LEU A 82 2.70 -15.23 -1.60
N SER A 83 1.47 -15.39 -2.10
CA SER A 83 0.24 -14.97 -1.40
C SER A 83 0.08 -15.62 -0.03
N VAL A 84 0.38 -16.92 0.10
CA VAL A 84 0.35 -17.62 1.40
C VAL A 84 1.37 -17.02 2.37
N PHE A 85 2.60 -16.78 1.90
CA PHE A 85 3.63 -16.12 2.71
C PHE A 85 3.19 -14.73 3.16
N THR A 86 2.63 -13.92 2.26
CA THR A 86 2.18 -12.56 2.58
C THR A 86 1.08 -12.58 3.65
N LEU A 87 0.13 -13.52 3.55
CA LEU A 87 -0.93 -13.69 4.55
C LEU A 87 -0.38 -14.08 5.92
N ILE A 88 0.56 -15.01 5.99
CA ILE A 88 1.17 -15.44 7.24
C ILE A 88 1.97 -14.30 7.88
N TYR A 89 2.83 -13.64 7.10
CA TYR A 89 3.72 -12.61 7.62
C TYR A 89 2.99 -11.29 7.93
N PHE A 90 2.35 -10.69 6.94
CA PHE A 90 1.70 -9.38 7.10
C PHE A 90 0.32 -9.48 7.75
N GLY A 91 -0.42 -10.56 7.50
CA GLY A 91 -1.74 -10.78 8.09
C GLY A 91 -1.66 -11.27 9.53
N PHE A 92 -1.10 -12.46 9.76
CA PHE A 92 -1.13 -13.08 11.11
C PHE A 92 -0.03 -12.56 12.04
N TYR A 93 1.23 -12.52 11.59
CA TYR A 93 2.37 -12.13 12.45
C TYR A 93 2.39 -10.64 12.76
N ARG A 94 2.18 -9.81 11.74
CA ARG A 94 2.12 -8.35 11.87
C ARG A 94 0.74 -7.83 12.28
N LYS A 95 -0.30 -8.70 12.26
CA LYS A 95 -1.70 -8.34 12.52
C LYS A 95 -2.19 -7.18 11.65
N GLY A 96 -1.63 -7.04 10.45
CA GLY A 96 -1.89 -5.94 9.53
C GLY A 96 -3.00 -6.28 8.53
N CYS A 97 -3.67 -5.24 8.04
CA CYS A 97 -4.56 -5.37 6.89
C CYS A 97 -3.76 -5.70 5.63
N ILE A 98 -4.07 -6.83 4.99
CA ILE A 98 -3.42 -7.26 3.75
C ILE A 98 -4.21 -6.82 2.53
N CYS A 99 -4.39 -5.51 2.38
CA CYS A 99 -5.04 -4.93 1.21
C CYS A 99 -4.00 -4.29 0.30
N SER A 100 -3.91 -4.77 -0.94
CA SER A 100 -2.99 -4.24 -1.95
C SER A 100 -3.24 -2.76 -2.26
N ILE A 101 -4.49 -2.31 -2.19
CA ILE A 101 -4.85 -0.89 -2.33
C ILE A 101 -4.50 -0.09 -1.07
N GLY A 102 -4.86 -0.57 0.13
CA GLY A 102 -4.61 0.17 1.37
C GLY A 102 -3.13 0.31 1.72
N ALA A 103 -2.28 -0.65 1.32
CA ALA A 103 -0.84 -0.55 1.48
C ALA A 103 -0.24 0.64 0.72
N ILE A 104 -0.63 0.83 -0.55
CA ILE A 104 -0.12 1.96 -1.36
C ILE A 104 -0.65 3.29 -0.82
N GLN A 105 -1.93 3.33 -0.39
CA GLN A 105 -2.53 4.54 0.19
C GLN A 105 -1.86 4.93 1.51
N ASN A 106 -1.65 4.01 2.43
CA ASN A 106 -1.00 4.29 3.71
C ASN A 106 0.46 4.73 3.52
N VAL A 107 1.19 4.11 2.58
CA VAL A 107 2.55 4.55 2.25
C VAL A 107 2.53 5.96 1.65
N ALA A 108 1.62 6.25 0.73
CA ALA A 108 1.48 7.59 0.16
C ALA A 108 1.11 8.65 1.21
N LEU A 109 0.19 8.33 2.13
CA LEU A 109 -0.19 9.19 3.25
C LEU A 109 0.98 9.43 4.21
N SER A 110 1.72 8.39 4.58
CA SER A 110 2.92 8.54 5.45
C SER A 110 4.04 9.40 4.83
N ILE A 111 4.11 9.47 3.51
CA ILE A 111 5.07 10.32 2.78
C ILE A 111 4.50 11.74 2.58
N GLY A 112 3.21 11.86 2.30
CA GLY A 112 2.56 13.11 1.91
C GLY A 112 2.05 13.96 3.07
N ASP A 113 1.81 13.36 4.23
CA ASP A 113 1.29 14.03 5.42
C ASP A 113 2.17 13.73 6.65
N PRO A 114 2.96 14.70 7.15
CA PRO A 114 3.78 14.53 8.35
C PRO A 114 2.99 14.27 9.63
N SER A 115 1.68 14.55 9.63
CA SER A 115 0.78 14.28 10.75
C SER A 115 0.17 12.87 10.73
N TYR A 116 0.37 12.14 9.63
CA TYR A 116 -0.05 10.75 9.47
C TYR A 116 1.07 9.81 9.96
N SER A 117 1.05 9.48 11.25
CA SER A 117 1.96 8.51 11.89
C SER A 117 1.21 7.54 12.80
#